data_AF-A0A1V5FTL6-F1
#
_entry.id   AF-A0A1V5FTL6-F1
#
_cell.length_a   1.000
_cell.length_b   1.000
_cell.length_c   1.000
_cell.angle_alpha   90.00
_cell.angle_beta   90.00
_cell.angle_gamma   90.00
#
_symmetry.space_group_name_H-M   'P 1'
#
loop_
_entity.id
_entity.type
_entity.pdbx_description
1 polymer ?
#
loop_
_entity_poly.entity_id
_entity_poly.type
_entity_poly.pdbx_seq_one_letter_code
_entity_poly.pdbx_strand_id
1 'polypeptide(L)' 'MVEFRRRFGRRMAYRGGIDKRLIARGGTAIQDELKRIMPAMRDGGYIPSCDHGVPPDISWPNFVEYARGLARWTGWL' A
#
# COMPACT_ATOMS: atom_id res chain seq x y z
N MET A 1 7.76 -6.71 8.00
CA MET A 1 8.56 -6.12 6.90
C MET A 1 9.88 -5.53 7.38
N VAL A 2 9.87 -4.57 8.32
CA VAL A 2 11.08 -3.87 8.80
C VAL A 2 12.20 -4.82 9.25
N GLU A 3 11.87 -5.81 10.09
CA GLU A 3 12.85 -6.79 10.57
C GLU A 3 13.49 -7.59 9.42
N PHE A 4 12.67 -8.07 8.48
CA PHE A 4 13.16 -8.82 7.33
C PHE A 4 13.98 -7.96 6.38
N ARG A 5 13.60 -6.70 6.16
CA ARG A 5 14.41 -5.74 5.38
C ARG A 5 15.78 -5.54 6.02
N ARG A 6 15.85 -5.45 7.36
CA ARG A 6 17.12 -5.38 8.09
C ARG A 6 17.98 -6.64 7.93
N ARG A 7 17.36 -7.83 7.95
CA ARG A 7 18.06 -9.12 7.87
C ARG A 7 18.50 -9.49 6.46
N PHE A 8 17.66 -9.22 5.46
CA PHE A 8 17.86 -9.68 4.08
C PHE A 8 18.22 -8.55 3.10
N GLY A 9 18.17 -7.29 3.53
CA GLY A 9 18.50 -6.13 2.68
C GLY A 9 17.66 -6.10 1.41
N ARG A 10 18.34 -5.85 0.28
CA ARG A 10 17.74 -5.82 -1.07
C ARG A 10 17.69 -7.20 -1.76
N ARG A 11 18.08 -8.29 -1.07
CA ARG A 11 18.04 -9.66 -1.63
C ARG A 11 16.64 -10.29 -1.58
N MET A 12 15.70 -9.67 -0.87
CA MET A 12 14.32 -10.10 -0.76
C MET A 12 13.40 -8.93 -1.11
N ALA A 13 12.43 -9.20 -1.99
CA ALA A 13 11.35 -8.27 -2.29
C ALA A 13 10.11 -8.57 -1.42
N TYR A 14 9.30 -7.55 -1.15
CA TYR A 14 8.10 -7.65 -0.32
C TYR A 14 6.85 -7.29 -1.11
N ARG A 15 5.68 -7.79 -0.70
CA ARG A 15 4.37 -7.44 -1.28
C ARG A 15 3.33 -7.22 -0.17
N GLY A 16 2.33 -6.38 -0.42
CA GLY A 16 1.19 -6.18 0.49
C GLY A 16 1.41 -5.08 1.51
N GLY A 17 0.83 -5.20 2.71
CA GLY A 17 1.12 -4.30 3.83
C GLY A 17 0.31 -2.99 3.89
N ILE A 18 -0.68 -2.83 3.02
CA ILE A 18 -1.69 -1.76 3.11
C ILE A 18 -2.88 -2.26 3.91
N ASP A 19 -3.20 -1.58 5.02
CA ASP A 19 -4.31 -1.94 5.88
C ASP A 19 -5.66 -1.73 5.18
N LYS A 20 -6.27 -2.85 4.78
CA LYS A 20 -7.58 -2.91 4.13
C LYS A 20 -8.70 -2.21 4.92
N ARG A 21 -8.58 -2.10 6.25
CA ARG A 21 -9.58 -1.40 7.09
C ARG A 21 -9.52 0.11 6.86
N LEU A 22 -8.34 0.65 6.56
CA LEU A 22 -8.19 2.07 6.22
C LEU A 22 -8.71 2.35 4.80
N ILE A 23 -8.59 1.37 3.89
CA ILE A 23 -9.25 1.43 2.59
C ILE A 23 -10.77 1.42 2.76
N ALA A 24 -11.31 0.55 3.63
CA ALA A 24 -12.75 0.50 3.90
C ALA A 24 -13.28 1.83 4.49
N ARG A 25 -12.49 2.52 5.33
CA ARG A 25 -12.84 3.84 5.88
C ARG A 25 -12.89 4.96 4.83
N GLY A 26 -12.05 4.91 3.79
CA GLY A 26 -12.03 5.90 2.71
C GLY A 26 -11.38 7.24 3.08
N GLY A 27 -11.34 8.16 2.11
CA GLY A 27 -10.93 9.55 2.32
C GLY A 27 -9.51 9.70 2.89
N THR A 28 -9.35 10.52 3.93
CA THR A 28 -8.04 10.81 4.53
C THR A 28 -7.33 9.56 5.06
N ALA A 29 -8.08 8.55 5.49
CA ALA A 29 -7.51 7.29 5.96
C ALA A 29 -6.73 6.55 4.85
N ILE A 30 -7.22 6.60 3.59
CA ILE A 30 -6.49 6.05 2.44
C ILE A 30 -5.21 6.85 2.21
N GLN A 31 -5.31 8.18 2.20
CA GLN A 31 -4.16 9.04 1.89
C GLN A 31 -3.04 8.91 2.93
N ASP A 32 -3.39 8.85 4.22
CA ASP A 32 -2.43 8.71 5.30
C ASP A 32 -1.76 7.33 5.32
N GLU A 33 -2.52 6.29 4.98
CA GLU A 33 -1.97 4.94 4.83
C GLU A 33 -0.98 4.85 3.66
N LEU A 34 -1.33 5.43 2.51
CA LEU A 34 -0.42 5.47 1.35
C LEU A 34 0.84 6.28 1.66
N LYS A 35 0.72 7.42 2.35
CA LYS A 35 1.88 8.22 2.80
C LYS A 35 2.77 7.45 3.76
N ARG A 36 2.20 6.68 4.71
CA ARG A 36 2.96 5.84 5.65
C ARG A 36 3.83 4.80 4.93
N ILE A 37 3.32 4.27 3.82
CA ILE A 37 3.98 3.22 3.03
C ILE A 37 5.00 3.79 2.01
N MET A 38 4.84 5.05 1.61
CA MET A 38 5.66 5.73 0.60
C MET A 38 7.19 5.60 0.80
N PRO A 39 7.77 5.70 2.02
CA PRO A 39 9.21 5.55 2.18
C PRO A 39 9.71 4.16 1.75
N ALA A 40 8.94 3.11 2.07
CA ALA A 40 9.28 1.74 1.68
C ALA A 40 9.11 1.50 0.18
N MET A 41 8.11 2.14 -0.46
CA MET A 41 7.95 2.10 -1.92
C MET A 41 9.16 2.73 -2.62
N ARG A 42 9.59 3.92 -2.17
CA ARG A 42 10.68 4.67 -2.78
C ARG A 42 12.05 3.99 -2.62
N ASP A 43 12.28 3.26 -1.52
CA ASP A 43 13.52 2.49 -1.31
C ASP A 43 13.63 1.26 -2.23
N GLY A 44 12.54 0.87 -2.90
CA GLY A 44 12.53 -0.21 -3.89
C GLY A 44 12.62 -1.63 -3.31
N GLY A 45 12.32 -2.63 -4.14
CA GLY A 45 12.18 -4.02 -3.69
C GLY A 45 10.91 -4.27 -2.87
N TYR A 46 9.86 -3.48 -3.12
CA TYR A 46 8.58 -3.61 -2.45
C TYR A 46 7.44 -3.24 -3.40
N ILE A 47 6.45 -4.13 -3.52
CA ILE A 47 5.26 -3.96 -4.35
C ILE A 47 4.06 -3.74 -3.42
N PRO A 48 3.61 -2.49 -3.22
CA PRO A 48 2.50 -2.18 -2.33
C PRO A 48 1.19 -2.76 -2.88
N SER A 49 0.39 -3.36 -2.01
CA SER A 49 -0.97 -3.79 -2.36
C SER A 49 -1.83 -3.88 -1.11
N CYS A 50 -3.15 -3.91 -1.29
CA CYS A 50 -4.11 -4.32 -0.28
C CYS A 50 -3.61 -5.61 0.36
N ASP A 51 -3.60 -5.63 1.69
CA ASP A 51 -3.15 -6.79 2.42
C ASP A 51 -4.14 -7.95 2.24
N HIS A 52 -3.62 -9.13 1.88
CA HIS A 52 -4.40 -10.31 1.51
C HIS A 52 -5.38 -10.07 0.34
N GLY A 53 -6.68 -10.28 0.58
CA GLY A 53 -7.77 -10.05 -0.36
C GLY A 53 -8.59 -8.82 0.02
N VAL A 54 -9.30 -8.29 -0.96
CA VAL A 54 -10.19 -7.12 -0.83
C VAL A 54 -11.50 -7.57 -0.17
N PRO A 55 -11.79 -7.15 1.07
CA PRO A 55 -13.02 -7.54 1.76
C PRO A 55 -14.24 -6.77 1.23
N PRO A 56 -15.45 -7.30 1.41
CA PRO A 56 -16.67 -6.76 0.80
C PRO A 56 -17.13 -5.42 1.40
N ASP A 57 -16.58 -5.01 2.55
CA ASP A 57 -16.83 -3.72 3.19
C ASP A 57 -16.04 -2.57 2.57
N ILE A 58 -15.13 -2.85 1.62
CA ILE A 58 -14.52 -1.80 0.78
C ILE A 58 -15.49 -1.45 -0.35
N SER A 59 -16.00 -0.21 -0.29
CA SER A 59 -16.81 0.33 -1.38
C SER A 59 -16.00 0.47 -2.68
N TRP A 60 -16.67 0.36 -3.82
CA TRP A 60 -16.03 0.58 -5.12
C TRP A 60 -15.36 1.96 -5.24
N PRO A 61 -15.98 3.09 -4.81
CA PRO A 61 -15.31 4.39 -4.81
C PRO A 61 -14.02 4.40 -3.99
N ASN A 62 -14.01 3.78 -2.81
CA ASN A 62 -12.81 3.69 -1.97
C ASN A 62 -11.71 2.88 -2.66
N PHE A 63 -12.07 1.77 -3.31
CA PHE A 63 -11.10 0.97 -4.06
C PHE A 63 -10.48 1.74 -5.23
N VAL A 64 -11.28 2.54 -5.95
CA VAL A 64 -10.79 3.42 -7.02
C VAL A 64 -9.88 4.52 -6.47
N GLU A 65 -10.24 5.15 -5.34
CA GLU A 65 -9.41 6.16 -4.68
C GLU A 65 -8.04 5.57 -4.29
N TYR A 66 -8.05 4.40 -3.67
CA TYR A 66 -6.87 3.64 -3.29
C TYR A 66 -5.99 3.30 -4.51
N ALA A 67 -6.58 2.77 -5.59
CA ALA A 67 -5.86 2.39 -6.80
C ALA A 67 -5.24 3.62 -7.50
N ARG A 68 -5.99 4.72 -7.61
CA ARG A 68 -5.47 5.99 -8.16
C ARG A 68 -4.36 6.57 -7.29
N GLY A 69 -4.49 6.44 -5.97
CA GLY A 69 -3.45 6.84 -5.03
C GLY A 69 -2.15 6.09 -5.27
N LEU A 70 -2.21 4.76 -5.37
CA LEU A 70 -1.04 3.95 -5.71
C LEU A 70 -0.43 4.34 -7.05
N ALA A 71 -1.24 4.48 -8.10
CA ALA A 71 -0.76 4.84 -9.44
C ALA A 71 -0.02 6.19 -9.44
N ARG A 72 -0.52 7.20 -8.71
CA ARG A 72 0.19 8.48 -8.54
C ARG A 72 1.53 8.30 -7.84
N TRP A 73 1.58 7.53 -6.74
CA TRP A 73 2.82 7.35 -5.97
C TRP A 73 3.86 6.50 -6.71
N THR A 74 3.44 5.62 -7.63
CA THR A 74 4.34 4.86 -8.50
C THR A 74 4.72 5.61 -9.79
N GLY A 75 4.19 6.82 -10.03
CA GLY A 75 4.45 7.60 -11.24
C GLY A 75 3.81 7.01 -12.50
N TRP A 76 2.72 6.26 -12.35
CA TRP A 76 1.92 5.72 -13.47
C TRP A 76 0.81 6.67 -13.93
N LEU A 77 0.60 7.76 -13.19
CA LEU A 77 -0.23 8.92 -13.49
C LEU A 77 0.58 10.18 -13.18
#